data_AF-A0A2Z2H2A6-F1
#
_entry.id   AF-A0A2Z2H2A6-F1
#
_cell.length_a   1.000
_cell.length_b   1.000
_cell.length_c   1.000
_cell.angle_alpha   90.00
_cell.angle_beta   90.00
_cell.angle_gamma   90.00
#
_symmetry.space_group_name_H-M   'P 1'
#
loop_
_entity.id
_entity.type
_entity.pdbx_description
1 polymer ?
#
loop_
_entity_poly.entity_id
_entity_poly.type
_entity_poly.pdbx_seq_one_letter_code
_entity_poly.pdbx_strand_id
1 'polypeptide(L)'
;MGMAINGENGVSAVTVDELLKQGLRIPNYQRPYSWDVSTALQLVDDISEALRDTERKDIPYVLGAIILHDDGEYLNVVDGQQRLLTLRMILAALDPINHQISMSGNSDTPVSLVWIELQRRLSQLEDKKEFLDFICHKCQLVRIVTDDIDEAFRVFDSQNYRGKPLAPHDLLKAHHLREMHDESAAMKVAVVEAWEAVNDEDLDRLFSTFLYRISKWSRGESSLEFTIRDIGMFKGISSRSHRSFSPNLRYHLAAQAAMPLLSAWSVSSTHDARNAGRSRFQLDAPIIAGRSFFEMVTFMLDELKILEQEVIDRGFKNFGPSQSRYRYVYELFIAALLCYTNKFGDEDVDEVRNRLFAWAYALRVELLRVQFVSADNRARGKNDANKSPFVLLRNAMTGSVVRKLPITSKPYSDNHEKELVAFIKGLQ
;
A
#
# COMPACT_ATOMS: atom_id res chain seq x y z
N MET A 1 3.09 -11.96 27.61
CA MET A 1 1.88 -11.92 28.46
C MET A 1 0.77 -12.52 27.61
N GLY A 2 0.18 -13.63 28.08
CA GLY A 2 -0.48 -14.63 27.26
C GLY A 2 -1.64 -14.11 26.40
N MET A 3 -1.73 -14.67 25.18
CA MET A 3 -2.93 -14.63 24.34
C MET A 3 -4.06 -15.32 25.09
N ALA A 4 -4.97 -14.54 25.66
CA ALA A 4 -6.22 -15.05 26.17
C ALA A 4 -7.27 -14.89 25.07
N ILE A 5 -7.21 -15.79 24.08
CA ILE A 5 -8.42 -16.11 23.31
C ILE A 5 -9.33 -16.75 24.36
N ASN A 6 -10.38 -16.05 24.81
CA ASN A 6 -11.32 -16.59 25.78
C ASN A 6 -11.87 -17.92 25.24
N GLY A 7 -11.47 -19.02 25.88
CA GLY A 7 -11.37 -20.36 25.32
C GLY A 7 -12.67 -21.11 25.05
N GLU A 8 -13.83 -20.43 24.97
CA GLU A 8 -15.10 -21.07 24.61
C GLU A 8 -15.87 -20.36 23.48
N ASN A 9 -15.54 -19.09 23.13
CA ASN A 9 -16.34 -18.31 22.18
C ASN A 9 -15.57 -17.69 20.98
N GLY A 10 -14.24 -17.82 20.94
CA GLY A 10 -13.42 -17.10 19.94
C GLY A 10 -13.30 -17.75 18.57
N VAL A 11 -13.32 -19.08 18.46
CA VAL A 11 -13.19 -19.80 17.17
C VAL A 11 -14.18 -20.96 17.11
N SER A 12 -15.00 -21.02 16.06
CA SER A 12 -16.03 -22.05 15.90
C SER A 12 -16.35 -22.30 14.43
N ALA A 13 -16.71 -23.53 14.05
CA ALA A 13 -17.33 -23.79 12.75
C ALA A 13 -18.82 -23.38 12.80
N VAL A 14 -19.30 -22.69 11.77
CA VAL A 14 -20.69 -22.22 11.65
C VAL A 14 -21.18 -22.48 10.23
N THR A 15 -22.46 -22.85 10.06
CA THR A 15 -23.02 -23.01 8.72
C THR A 15 -23.25 -21.65 8.05
N VAL A 16 -23.37 -21.63 6.71
CA VAL A 16 -23.66 -20.39 5.97
C VAL A 16 -24.98 -19.77 6.45
N ASP A 17 -26.01 -20.58 6.67
CA ASP A 17 -27.32 -20.11 7.13
C ASP A 17 -27.27 -19.50 8.54
N GLU A 18 -26.62 -20.17 9.48
CA GLU A 18 -26.43 -19.65 10.85
C GLU A 18 -25.62 -18.35 10.86
N LEU A 19 -24.60 -18.23 10.01
CA LEU A 19 -23.75 -17.05 9.93
C LEU A 19 -24.51 -15.84 9.38
N LEU A 20 -25.30 -16.02 8.32
CA LEU A 20 -26.03 -14.93 7.67
C LEU A 20 -27.17 -14.38 8.55
N LYS A 21 -27.68 -15.18 9.51
CA LYS A 21 -28.68 -14.76 10.49
C LYS A 21 -28.14 -13.89 11.63
N GLN A 22 -26.81 -13.75 11.77
CA GLN A 22 -26.17 -13.02 12.89
C GLN A 22 -26.11 -11.49 12.72
N GLY A 23 -26.78 -10.89 11.73
CA GLY A 23 -26.83 -9.43 11.60
C GLY A 23 -25.47 -8.78 11.32
N LEU A 24 -24.66 -9.39 10.45
CA LEU A 24 -23.31 -8.93 10.13
C LEU A 24 -23.30 -7.53 9.49
N ARG A 25 -22.33 -6.71 9.89
CA ARG A 25 -22.10 -5.36 9.34
C ARG A 25 -20.80 -5.31 8.54
N ILE A 26 -20.83 -4.63 7.39
CA ILE A 26 -19.61 -4.28 6.63
C ILE A 26 -19.15 -2.89 7.09
N PRO A 27 -17.98 -2.76 7.74
CA PRO A 27 -17.47 -1.48 8.21
C PRO A 27 -16.93 -0.60 7.07
N ASN A 28 -16.92 0.72 7.27
CA ASN A 28 -16.50 1.69 6.24
C ASN A 28 -15.01 1.59 5.85
N TYR A 29 -14.18 0.95 6.68
CA TYR A 29 -12.76 0.74 6.37
C TYR A 29 -12.50 -0.40 5.40
N GLN A 30 -13.52 -1.22 5.12
CA GLN A 30 -13.39 -2.30 4.17
C GLN A 30 -13.38 -1.78 2.73
N ARG A 31 -12.69 -2.52 1.86
CA ARG A 31 -12.67 -2.20 0.44
C ARG A 31 -14.02 -2.51 -0.24
N PRO A 32 -14.38 -1.81 -1.32
CA PRO A 32 -15.49 -2.19 -2.19
C PRO A 32 -15.35 -3.63 -2.71
N TYR A 33 -16.44 -4.16 -3.26
CA TYR A 33 -16.38 -5.48 -3.89
C TYR A 33 -15.45 -5.46 -5.11
N SER A 34 -14.50 -6.39 -5.16
CA SER A 34 -13.38 -6.36 -6.12
C SER A 34 -13.06 -7.74 -6.72
N TRP A 35 -13.84 -8.78 -6.42
CA TRP A 35 -13.67 -10.08 -7.07
C TRP A 35 -14.03 -9.97 -8.55
N ASP A 36 -13.17 -10.51 -9.40
CA ASP A 36 -13.48 -10.69 -10.81
C ASP A 36 -14.48 -11.84 -11.02
N VAL A 37 -15.03 -11.90 -12.23
CA VAL A 37 -16.01 -12.90 -12.64
C VAL A 37 -15.46 -14.32 -12.50
N SER A 38 -14.21 -14.55 -12.90
CA SER A 38 -13.57 -15.87 -12.79
C SER A 38 -13.51 -16.37 -11.35
N THR A 39 -13.13 -15.51 -10.41
CA THR A 39 -12.99 -15.85 -8.98
C THR A 39 -14.35 -16.17 -8.38
N ALA A 40 -15.39 -15.39 -8.73
CA ALA A 40 -16.74 -15.65 -8.25
C ALA A 40 -17.32 -16.96 -8.82
N LEU A 41 -17.06 -17.26 -10.09
CA LEU A 41 -17.48 -18.52 -10.71
C LEU A 41 -16.70 -19.72 -10.17
N GLN A 42 -15.42 -19.56 -9.85
CA GLN A 42 -14.63 -20.61 -9.22
C GLN A 42 -15.26 -21.05 -7.90
N LEU A 43 -15.78 -20.12 -7.08
CA LEU A 43 -16.50 -20.48 -5.85
C LEU A 43 -17.73 -21.37 -6.14
N VAL A 44 -18.47 -21.09 -7.22
CA VAL A 44 -19.63 -21.90 -7.63
C VAL A 44 -19.18 -23.30 -8.07
N ASP A 45 -18.11 -23.37 -8.86
CA ASP A 45 -17.56 -24.62 -9.35
C ASP A 45 -17.01 -25.48 -8.19
N ASP A 46 -16.29 -24.88 -7.24
CA ASP A 46 -15.76 -25.54 -6.04
C ASP A 46 -16.87 -26.14 -5.17
N ILE A 47 -17.95 -25.40 -4.94
CA ILE A 47 -19.11 -25.89 -4.18
C ILE A 47 -19.84 -26.99 -4.97
N SER A 48 -19.93 -26.86 -6.29
CA SER A 48 -20.56 -27.86 -7.16
C SER A 48 -19.79 -29.17 -7.18
N GLU A 49 -18.46 -29.10 -7.18
CA GLU A 49 -17.58 -30.26 -7.05
C GLU A 49 -17.74 -30.93 -5.68
N ALA A 50 -17.74 -30.13 -4.60
CA ALA A 50 -17.96 -30.63 -3.25
C ALA A 50 -19.33 -31.31 -3.06
N LEU A 51 -20.39 -30.80 -3.69
CA LEU A 51 -21.71 -31.42 -3.66
C LEU A 51 -21.72 -32.79 -4.36
N ARG A 52 -20.96 -32.93 -5.46
CA ARG A 52 -20.88 -34.17 -6.26
C ARG A 52 -19.96 -35.22 -5.65
N ASP A 53 -19.13 -34.85 -4.68
CA ASP A 53 -18.24 -35.76 -3.97
C ASP A 53 -19.05 -36.72 -3.09
N THR A 54 -19.34 -37.91 -3.65
CA THR A 54 -20.13 -38.94 -2.97
C THR A 54 -19.37 -39.65 -1.85
N GLU A 55 -18.03 -39.53 -1.80
CA GLU A 55 -17.19 -40.15 -0.78
C GLU A 55 -17.16 -39.33 0.52
N ARG A 56 -17.51 -38.04 0.46
CA ARG A 56 -17.46 -37.10 1.60
C ARG A 56 -18.81 -36.54 2.04
N LYS A 57 -19.92 -37.20 1.74
CA LYS A 57 -21.30 -36.72 2.04
C LYS A 57 -21.56 -36.30 3.49
N ASP A 58 -20.87 -36.90 4.45
CA ASP A 58 -21.03 -36.61 5.88
C ASP A 58 -20.05 -35.57 6.42
N ILE A 59 -19.09 -35.12 5.62
CA ILE A 59 -18.08 -34.13 6.01
C ILE A 59 -18.52 -32.75 5.52
N PRO A 60 -18.66 -31.75 6.41
CA PRO A 60 -18.96 -30.37 5.99
C PRO A 60 -17.87 -29.80 5.06
N TYR A 61 -18.30 -29.06 4.04
CA TYR A 61 -17.38 -28.37 3.14
C TYR A 61 -16.96 -27.02 3.73
N VAL A 62 -15.68 -26.84 4.05
CA VAL A 62 -15.18 -25.63 4.71
C VAL A 62 -14.81 -24.57 3.69
N LEU A 63 -15.59 -23.50 3.63
CA LEU A 63 -15.39 -22.36 2.71
C LEU A 63 -14.27 -21.40 3.13
N GLY A 64 -13.50 -21.74 4.16
CA GLY A 64 -12.45 -20.92 4.76
C GLY A 64 -12.87 -20.21 6.04
N ALA A 65 -12.05 -19.27 6.50
CA ALA A 65 -12.32 -18.52 7.73
C ALA A 65 -13.08 -17.20 7.47
N ILE A 66 -13.78 -16.71 8.50
CA ILE A 66 -14.35 -15.37 8.57
C ILE A 66 -13.92 -14.75 9.91
N ILE A 67 -13.42 -13.51 9.88
CA ILE A 67 -12.98 -12.81 11.09
C ILE A 67 -13.99 -11.70 11.37
N LEU A 68 -14.54 -11.71 12.58
CA LEU A 68 -15.55 -10.79 13.06
C LEU A 68 -15.02 -10.03 14.28
N HIS A 69 -15.35 -8.74 14.35
CA HIS A 69 -15.12 -7.89 15.51
C HIS A 69 -16.48 -7.55 16.14
N ASP A 70 -16.68 -8.00 17.38
CA ASP A 70 -17.84 -7.65 18.18
C ASP A 70 -17.58 -6.32 18.89
N ASP A 71 -18.24 -5.24 18.44
CA ASP A 71 -18.10 -3.92 19.08
C ASP A 71 -19.12 -3.67 20.20
N GLY A 72 -19.88 -4.71 20.59
CA GLY A 72 -20.94 -4.67 21.58
C GLY A 72 -22.32 -4.30 21.02
N GLU A 73 -22.38 -3.78 19.78
CA GLU A 73 -23.64 -3.46 19.08
C GLU A 73 -23.81 -4.30 17.81
N TYR A 74 -22.72 -4.54 17.09
CA TYR A 74 -22.69 -5.23 15.80
C TYR A 74 -21.50 -6.19 15.69
N LEU A 75 -21.72 -7.25 14.90
CA LEU A 75 -20.64 -8.12 14.41
C LEU A 75 -20.09 -7.56 13.10
N ASN A 76 -18.95 -6.88 13.20
CA ASN A 76 -18.28 -6.22 12.09
C ASN A 76 -17.39 -7.21 11.33
N VAL A 77 -17.55 -7.31 10.02
CA VAL A 77 -16.71 -8.18 9.17
C VAL A 77 -15.33 -7.55 8.99
N VAL A 78 -14.30 -8.21 9.51
CA VAL A 78 -12.88 -7.83 9.37
C VAL A 78 -12.24 -8.56 8.19
N ASP A 79 -12.59 -9.82 7.97
CA ASP A 79 -12.14 -10.62 6.83
C ASP A 79 -13.26 -11.49 6.25
N GLY A 80 -13.14 -11.86 4.98
CA GLY A 80 -14.10 -12.72 4.29
C GLY A 80 -15.25 -11.98 3.62
N GLN A 81 -15.23 -10.64 3.60
CA GLN A 81 -16.29 -9.83 2.99
C GLN A 81 -16.62 -10.22 1.54
N GLN A 82 -15.60 -10.34 0.68
CA GLN A 82 -15.81 -10.58 -0.75
C GLN A 82 -16.58 -11.89 -0.96
N ARG A 83 -16.10 -12.96 -0.32
CA ARG A 83 -16.72 -14.29 -0.30
C ARG A 83 -18.13 -14.27 0.31
N LEU A 84 -18.33 -13.56 1.42
CA LEU A 84 -19.65 -13.42 2.06
C LEU A 84 -20.66 -12.71 1.16
N LEU A 85 -20.25 -11.64 0.48
CA LEU A 85 -21.07 -10.92 -0.48
C LEU A 85 -21.39 -11.80 -1.71
N THR A 86 -20.41 -12.54 -2.23
CA THR A 86 -20.62 -13.49 -3.34
C THR A 86 -21.58 -14.61 -2.95
N LEU A 87 -21.44 -15.19 -1.76
CA LEU A 87 -22.40 -16.20 -1.24
C LEU A 87 -23.80 -15.61 -1.15
N ARG A 88 -23.94 -14.37 -0.66
CA ARG A 88 -25.23 -13.70 -0.58
C ARG A 88 -25.84 -13.48 -1.97
N MET A 89 -25.03 -13.12 -2.97
CA MET A 89 -25.46 -13.04 -4.36
C MET A 89 -25.93 -14.41 -4.91
N ILE A 90 -25.18 -15.48 -4.64
CA ILE A 90 -25.58 -16.83 -5.06
C ILE A 90 -26.92 -17.23 -4.45
N LEU A 91 -27.11 -17.02 -3.14
CA LEU A 91 -28.35 -17.33 -2.44
C LEU A 91 -29.52 -16.50 -2.99
N ALA A 92 -29.31 -15.21 -3.26
CA ALA A 92 -30.33 -14.33 -3.86
C ALA A 92 -30.73 -14.75 -5.28
N ALA A 93 -29.80 -15.33 -6.05
CA ALA A 93 -30.10 -15.85 -7.38
C ALA A 93 -30.83 -17.20 -7.34
N LEU A 94 -30.60 -18.02 -6.31
CA LEU A 94 -31.23 -19.33 -6.13
C LEU A 94 -32.60 -19.25 -5.44
N ASP A 95 -32.75 -18.34 -4.48
CA ASP A 95 -33.97 -18.10 -3.72
C ASP A 95 -34.23 -16.58 -3.53
N PRO A 96 -34.74 -15.92 -4.59
CA PRO A 96 -34.98 -14.48 -4.58
C PRO A 96 -36.03 -14.02 -3.56
N ILE A 97 -36.89 -14.94 -3.09
CA ILE A 97 -37.98 -14.61 -2.16
C ILE A 97 -37.41 -14.38 -0.76
N ASN A 98 -36.54 -15.27 -0.30
CA ASN A 98 -35.96 -15.21 1.04
C ASN A 98 -34.67 -14.39 1.11
N HIS A 99 -33.97 -14.21 -0.01
CA HIS A 99 -32.69 -13.51 -0.06
C HIS A 99 -32.72 -12.30 -1.01
N GLN A 100 -33.52 -11.28 -0.66
CA GLN A 100 -33.60 -10.06 -1.46
C GLN A 100 -32.31 -9.23 -1.39
N ILE A 101 -31.83 -8.80 -2.55
CA ILE A 101 -30.72 -7.84 -2.69
C ILE A 101 -31.20 -6.68 -3.56
N SER A 102 -31.04 -5.46 -3.05
CA SER A 102 -31.25 -4.25 -3.84
C SER A 102 -29.95 -3.90 -4.56
N MET A 103 -29.92 -4.15 -5.87
CA MET A 103 -28.81 -3.72 -6.73
C MET A 103 -29.12 -2.34 -7.31
N SER A 104 -28.45 -1.30 -6.81
CA SER A 104 -28.48 0.05 -7.37
C SER A 104 -27.09 0.39 -7.91
N GLY A 105 -26.89 0.36 -9.23
CA GLY A 105 -25.58 0.72 -9.80
C GLY A 105 -25.45 0.57 -11.31
N ASN A 106 -24.51 1.32 -11.89
CA ASN A 106 -24.06 1.24 -13.28
C ASN A 106 -23.69 -0.18 -13.71
N SER A 107 -23.86 -0.51 -15.00
CA SER A 107 -23.59 -1.83 -15.57
C SER A 107 -22.12 -2.28 -15.46
N ASP A 108 -21.18 -1.36 -15.26
CA ASP A 108 -19.73 -1.60 -15.38
C ASP A 108 -18.99 -1.78 -14.04
N THR A 109 -19.70 -2.04 -12.94
CA THR A 109 -19.05 -2.34 -11.65
C THR A 109 -18.66 -3.82 -11.54
N PRO A 110 -17.62 -4.18 -10.77
CA PRO A 110 -17.30 -5.59 -10.51
C PRO A 110 -18.49 -6.39 -9.95
N VAL A 111 -19.32 -5.77 -9.09
CA VAL A 111 -20.53 -6.43 -8.54
C VAL A 111 -21.54 -6.72 -9.64
N SER A 112 -21.83 -5.76 -10.52
CA SER A 112 -22.83 -5.95 -11.59
C SER A 112 -22.39 -7.01 -12.59
N LEU A 113 -21.11 -7.01 -12.98
CA LEU A 113 -20.54 -8.03 -13.86
C LEU A 113 -20.63 -9.43 -13.26
N VAL A 114 -20.24 -9.58 -11.99
CA VAL A 114 -20.35 -10.85 -11.28
C VAL A 114 -21.81 -11.27 -11.12
N TRP A 115 -22.70 -10.35 -10.76
CA TRP A 115 -24.12 -10.64 -10.57
C TRP A 115 -24.76 -11.22 -11.84
N ILE A 116 -24.55 -10.58 -12.99
CA ILE A 116 -25.08 -11.03 -14.28
C ILE A 116 -24.59 -12.45 -14.60
N GLU A 117 -23.29 -12.69 -14.43
CA GLU A 117 -22.70 -13.98 -14.79
C GLU A 117 -23.06 -15.09 -13.80
N LEU A 118 -23.19 -14.78 -12.50
CA LEU A 118 -23.72 -15.72 -11.51
C LEU A 118 -25.14 -16.13 -11.85
N GLN A 119 -26.03 -15.18 -12.20
CA GLN A 119 -27.39 -15.51 -12.62
C GLN A 119 -27.40 -16.44 -13.84
N ARG A 120 -26.56 -16.16 -14.84
CA ARG A 120 -26.41 -16.99 -16.03
C ARG A 120 -25.95 -18.41 -15.67
N ARG A 121 -24.89 -18.54 -14.86
CA ARG A 121 -24.32 -19.84 -14.45
C ARG A 121 -25.31 -20.65 -13.62
N LEU A 122 -25.92 -20.03 -12.61
CA LEU A 122 -26.86 -20.69 -11.71
C LEU A 122 -28.16 -21.06 -12.41
N SER A 123 -28.57 -20.34 -13.46
CA SER A 123 -29.75 -20.72 -14.26
C SER A 123 -29.61 -22.07 -14.96
N GLN A 124 -28.37 -22.48 -15.26
CA GLN A 124 -28.02 -23.71 -15.98
C GLN A 124 -27.85 -24.92 -15.04
N LEU A 125 -27.94 -24.73 -13.72
CA LEU A 125 -27.91 -25.84 -12.77
C LEU A 125 -29.23 -26.62 -12.83
N GLU A 126 -29.12 -27.95 -12.94
CA GLU A 126 -30.26 -28.87 -12.96
C GLU A 126 -30.96 -28.89 -11.59
N ASP A 127 -30.21 -29.13 -10.50
CA ASP A 127 -30.75 -29.27 -9.14
C ASP A 127 -30.45 -28.06 -8.24
N LYS A 128 -31.07 -26.91 -8.56
CA LYS A 128 -30.88 -25.64 -7.81
C LYS A 128 -31.23 -25.75 -6.33
N LYS A 129 -32.25 -26.55 -5.99
CA LYS A 129 -32.71 -26.73 -4.61
C LYS A 129 -31.69 -27.51 -3.77
N GLU A 130 -31.14 -28.59 -4.33
CA GLU A 130 -30.10 -29.37 -3.65
C GLU A 130 -28.83 -28.52 -3.45
N PHE A 131 -28.46 -27.74 -4.47
CA PHE A 131 -27.34 -26.82 -4.37
C PHE A 131 -27.54 -25.75 -3.29
N LEU A 132 -28.74 -25.16 -3.21
CA LEU A 132 -29.11 -24.21 -2.15
C LEU A 132 -29.03 -24.86 -0.75
N ASP A 133 -29.64 -26.03 -0.59
CA ASP A 133 -29.65 -26.75 0.69
C ASP A 133 -28.23 -27.13 1.14
N PHE A 134 -27.36 -27.51 0.18
CA PHE A 134 -25.96 -27.80 0.44
C PHE A 134 -25.20 -26.55 0.92
N ILE A 135 -25.37 -25.41 0.24
CA ILE A 135 -24.73 -24.14 0.67
C ILE A 135 -25.20 -23.78 2.09
N CYS A 136 -26.50 -23.81 2.36
CA CYS A 136 -27.04 -23.37 3.64
C CYS A 136 -26.63 -24.27 4.81
N HIS A 137 -26.62 -25.59 4.62
CA HIS A 137 -26.53 -26.55 5.74
C HIS A 137 -25.26 -27.42 5.76
N LYS A 138 -24.58 -27.58 4.63
CA LYS A 138 -23.38 -28.43 4.50
C LYS A 138 -22.09 -27.64 4.29
N CYS A 139 -22.17 -26.41 3.79
CA CYS A 139 -21.04 -25.50 3.77
C CYS A 139 -20.87 -24.81 5.13
N GLN A 140 -19.63 -24.80 5.64
CA GLN A 140 -19.27 -24.18 6.91
C GLN A 140 -18.14 -23.17 6.74
N LEU A 141 -18.10 -22.17 7.62
CA LEU A 141 -16.99 -21.24 7.77
C LEU A 141 -16.38 -21.39 9.15
N VAL A 142 -15.06 -21.21 9.23
CA VAL A 142 -14.36 -21.06 10.51
C VAL A 142 -14.56 -19.62 10.98
N ARG A 143 -15.51 -19.40 11.87
CA ARG A 143 -15.80 -18.10 12.48
C ARG A 143 -14.81 -17.81 13.58
N ILE A 144 -14.14 -16.67 13.48
CA ILE A 144 -13.26 -16.12 14.51
C ILE A 144 -13.89 -14.82 15.00
N VAL A 145 -14.19 -14.73 16.29
CA VAL A 145 -14.79 -13.54 16.93
C VAL A 145 -13.83 -13.03 17.99
N THR A 146 -13.64 -11.72 18.01
CA THR A 146 -12.91 -11.01 19.06
C THR A 146 -13.62 -9.70 19.38
N ASP A 147 -13.51 -9.29 20.63
CA ASP A 147 -13.97 -7.99 21.16
C ASP A 147 -12.91 -6.89 21.00
N ASP A 148 -11.69 -7.24 20.56
CA ASP A 148 -10.61 -6.31 20.25
C ASP A 148 -10.36 -6.26 18.74
N ILE A 149 -10.69 -5.12 18.14
CA ILE A 149 -10.39 -4.85 16.72
C ILE A 149 -8.90 -5.09 16.39
N ASP A 150 -7.96 -4.74 17.27
CA ASP A 150 -6.53 -4.95 17.02
C ASP A 150 -6.13 -6.42 17.07
N GLU A 151 -6.81 -7.26 17.85
CA GLU A 151 -6.66 -8.71 17.78
C GLU A 151 -7.22 -9.25 16.46
N ALA A 152 -8.39 -8.77 16.03
CA ALA A 152 -9.02 -9.19 14.78
C ALA A 152 -8.09 -8.97 13.58
N PHE A 153 -7.48 -7.78 13.52
CA PHE A 153 -6.52 -7.44 12.49
C PHE A 153 -5.20 -8.21 12.61
N ARG A 154 -4.74 -8.53 13.83
CA ARG A 154 -3.58 -9.42 14.01
C ARG A 154 -3.84 -10.83 13.47
N VAL A 155 -5.04 -11.38 13.71
CA VAL A 155 -5.45 -12.67 13.14
C VAL A 155 -5.54 -12.58 11.63
N PHE A 156 -6.15 -11.52 11.09
CA PHE A 156 -6.23 -11.24 9.67
C PHE A 156 -4.85 -11.17 8.99
N ASP A 157 -3.92 -10.41 9.55
CA ASP A 157 -2.55 -10.31 9.06
C ASP A 157 -1.87 -11.69 9.03
N SER A 158 -2.12 -12.52 10.05
CA SER A 158 -1.56 -13.87 10.14
C SER A 158 -2.18 -14.87 9.15
N GLN A 159 -3.47 -14.73 8.82
CA GLN A 159 -4.16 -15.62 7.89
C GLN A 159 -3.86 -15.28 6.42
N ASN A 160 -3.80 -13.99 6.08
CA ASN A 160 -3.43 -13.56 4.73
C ASN A 160 -2.01 -13.97 4.33
N TYR A 161 -1.15 -14.31 5.28
CA TYR A 161 0.17 -14.87 5.02
C TYR A 161 0.12 -16.23 4.27
N ARG A 162 -1.01 -16.96 4.30
CA ARG A 162 -1.19 -18.26 3.61
C ARG A 162 -1.95 -18.18 2.28
N GLY A 163 -2.65 -17.07 2.00
CA GLY A 163 -3.43 -16.83 0.77
C GLY A 163 -2.69 -15.95 -0.25
N LYS A 164 -3.40 -15.35 -1.24
CA LYS A 164 -2.84 -14.25 -2.04
C LYS A 164 -2.55 -13.10 -1.07
N PRO A 165 -1.29 -12.76 -0.79
CA PRO A 165 -0.97 -11.76 0.22
C PRO A 165 -1.55 -10.41 -0.21
N LEU A 166 -2.16 -9.70 0.74
CA LEU A 166 -2.50 -8.29 0.54
C LEU A 166 -1.21 -7.51 0.29
N ALA A 167 -1.31 -6.48 -0.54
CA ALA A 167 -0.17 -5.63 -0.77
C ALA A 167 0.18 -4.89 0.54
N PRO A 168 1.46 -4.62 0.84
CA PRO A 168 1.84 -3.91 2.05
C PRO A 168 1.10 -2.58 2.26
N HIS A 169 0.79 -1.85 1.19
CA HIS A 169 0.05 -0.59 1.25
C HIS A 169 -1.43 -0.77 1.63
N ASP A 170 -2.07 -1.90 1.31
CA ASP A 170 -3.44 -2.20 1.76
C ASP A 170 -3.50 -2.33 3.29
N LEU A 171 -2.48 -3.00 3.87
CA LEU A 171 -2.37 -3.15 5.32
C LEU A 171 -2.10 -1.81 6.00
N LEU A 172 -1.31 -0.93 5.38
CA LEU A 172 -1.09 0.42 5.87
C LEU A 172 -2.39 1.24 5.82
N LYS A 173 -3.14 1.19 4.72
CA LYS A 173 -4.45 1.85 4.59
C LYS A 173 -5.37 1.44 5.76
N ALA A 174 -5.55 0.15 5.98
CA ALA A 174 -6.39 -0.37 7.05
C ALA A 174 -5.90 0.10 8.44
N HIS A 175 -4.58 0.04 8.68
CA HIS A 175 -3.98 0.51 9.93
C HIS A 175 -4.29 2.00 10.19
N HIS A 176 -4.03 2.86 9.21
CA HIS A 176 -4.22 4.30 9.40
C HIS A 176 -5.69 4.73 9.44
N LEU A 177 -6.61 4.04 8.76
CA LEU A 177 -8.05 4.32 8.91
C LEU A 177 -8.55 4.09 10.34
N ARG A 178 -8.00 3.09 11.05
CA ARG A 178 -8.36 2.82 12.45
C ARG A 178 -7.91 3.93 13.40
N GLU A 179 -6.77 4.53 13.09
CA GLU A 179 -6.22 5.64 13.89
C GLU A 179 -7.04 6.94 13.73
N MET A 180 -7.89 7.04 12.69
CA MET A 180 -8.77 8.19 12.43
C MET A 180 -10.06 8.20 13.28
N HIS A 181 -10.09 7.60 14.47
CA HIS A 181 -11.30 7.52 15.31
C HIS A 181 -12.01 8.86 15.55
N ASP A 182 -11.25 9.94 15.79
CA ASP A 182 -11.77 11.29 16.04
C ASP A 182 -12.25 12.03 14.77
N GLU A 183 -11.99 11.48 13.58
CA GLU A 183 -12.40 12.07 12.30
C GLU A 183 -13.86 11.73 11.97
N SER A 184 -14.54 12.67 11.30
CA SER A 184 -15.92 12.48 10.87
C SER A 184 -16.05 11.34 9.87
N ALA A 185 -17.24 10.71 9.81
CA ALA A 185 -17.52 9.66 8.84
C ALA A 185 -17.31 10.14 7.39
N ALA A 186 -17.71 11.38 7.09
CA ALA A 186 -17.50 12.00 5.77
C ALA A 186 -16.00 12.14 5.43
N MET A 187 -15.16 12.51 6.41
CA MET A 187 -13.71 12.60 6.20
C MET A 187 -13.10 11.22 5.92
N LYS A 188 -13.51 10.18 6.65
CA LYS A 188 -13.05 8.80 6.40
C LYS A 188 -13.41 8.33 4.99
N VAL A 189 -14.63 8.61 4.54
CA VAL A 189 -15.06 8.29 3.16
C VAL A 189 -14.20 9.03 2.14
N ALA A 190 -14.02 10.33 2.29
CA ALA A 190 -13.21 11.13 1.35
C ALA A 190 -11.76 10.63 1.24
N VAL A 191 -11.15 10.25 2.36
CA VAL A 191 -9.79 9.67 2.38
C VAL A 191 -9.75 8.31 1.69
N VAL A 192 -10.75 7.46 1.90
CA VAL A 192 -10.86 6.16 1.22
C VAL A 192 -11.02 6.35 -0.28
N GLU A 193 -11.90 7.25 -0.72
CA GLU A 193 -12.10 7.55 -2.15
C GLU A 193 -10.83 8.08 -2.80
N ALA A 194 -10.14 9.02 -2.15
CA ALA A 194 -8.87 9.55 -2.65
C ALA A 194 -7.78 8.47 -2.75
N TRP A 195 -7.71 7.54 -1.79
CA TRP A 195 -6.78 6.42 -1.83
C TRP A 195 -7.09 5.45 -2.98
N GLU A 196 -8.36 5.06 -3.13
CA GLU A 196 -8.81 4.11 -4.16
C GLU A 196 -8.73 4.70 -5.58
N ALA A 197 -8.65 6.03 -5.71
CA ALA A 197 -8.43 6.69 -6.99
C ALA A 197 -6.97 6.58 -7.50
N VAL A 198 -6.02 6.18 -6.64
CA VAL A 198 -4.62 5.98 -7.02
C VAL A 198 -4.42 4.56 -7.55
N ASN A 199 -3.66 4.41 -8.64
CA ASN A 199 -3.35 3.08 -9.17
C ASN A 199 -2.52 2.27 -8.17
N ASP A 200 -2.82 0.98 -8.06
CA ASP A 200 -2.12 0.05 -7.16
C ASP A 200 -0.60 0.00 -7.42
N GLU A 201 -0.19 0.06 -8.70
CA GLU A 201 1.22 0.08 -9.10
C GLU A 201 1.95 1.35 -8.63
N ASP A 202 1.25 2.50 -8.59
CA ASP A 202 1.82 3.76 -8.12
C ASP A 202 2.01 3.76 -6.60
N LEU A 203 1.08 3.16 -5.86
CA LEU A 203 1.19 2.93 -4.42
C LEU A 203 2.33 1.96 -4.10
N ASP A 204 2.40 0.81 -4.78
CA ASP A 204 3.53 -0.12 -4.61
C ASP A 204 4.84 0.59 -4.91
N ARG A 205 4.95 1.29 -6.05
CA ARG A 205 6.16 2.02 -6.43
C ARG A 205 6.55 3.06 -5.39
N LEU A 206 5.61 3.84 -4.87
CA LEU A 206 5.89 4.82 -3.81
C LEU A 206 6.53 4.15 -2.60
N PHE A 207 5.89 3.11 -2.04
CA PHE A 207 6.37 2.47 -0.83
C PHE A 207 7.62 1.62 -1.08
N SER A 208 7.58 0.73 -2.07
CA SER A 208 8.59 -0.30 -2.34
C SER A 208 9.87 0.27 -2.96
N THR A 209 9.74 1.22 -3.91
CA THR A 209 10.86 1.72 -4.71
C THR A 209 11.44 3.01 -4.13
N PHE A 210 10.62 3.88 -3.53
CA PHE A 210 11.08 5.16 -2.99
C PHE A 210 11.17 5.16 -1.48
N LEU A 211 10.05 5.20 -0.76
CA LEU A 211 10.05 5.48 0.69
C LEU A 211 10.84 4.44 1.49
N TYR A 212 10.61 3.14 1.23
CA TYR A 212 11.32 2.06 1.90
C TYR A 212 12.82 2.10 1.60
N ARG A 213 13.20 2.22 0.33
CA ARG A 213 14.61 2.21 -0.09
C ARG A 213 15.35 3.42 0.42
N ILE A 214 14.79 4.62 0.31
CA ILE A 214 15.39 5.86 0.84
C ILE A 214 15.65 5.72 2.34
N SER A 215 14.66 5.21 3.11
CA SER A 215 14.82 4.98 4.54
C SER A 215 15.95 4.00 4.86
N LYS A 216 16.09 2.91 4.10
CA LYS A 216 17.17 1.92 4.31
C LYS A 216 18.53 2.46 3.86
N TRP A 217 18.61 3.08 2.69
CA TRP A 217 19.85 3.62 2.12
C TRP A 217 20.44 4.76 2.96
N SER A 218 19.61 5.63 3.53
CA SER A 218 20.07 6.69 4.46
C SER A 218 20.73 6.13 5.73
N ARG A 219 20.44 4.87 6.07
CA ARG A 219 21.08 4.13 7.18
C ARG A 219 22.24 3.24 6.71
N GLY A 220 22.58 3.24 5.43
CA GLY A 220 23.60 2.35 4.85
C GLY A 220 23.16 0.89 4.78
N GLU A 221 21.87 0.61 4.95
CA GLU A 221 21.29 -0.73 4.90
C GLU A 221 20.88 -1.11 3.47
N SER A 222 20.83 -2.41 3.18
CA SER A 222 20.32 -2.93 1.90
C SER A 222 18.80 -2.93 1.87
N SER A 223 18.20 -2.71 0.69
CA SER A 223 16.75 -2.56 0.50
C SER A 223 16.20 -3.49 -0.60
N LEU A 224 16.52 -4.78 -0.54
CA LEU A 224 16.18 -5.77 -1.58
C LEU A 224 14.68 -5.85 -1.88
N GLU A 225 13.86 -5.98 -0.84
CA GLU A 225 12.43 -6.16 -0.98
C GLU A 225 11.70 -5.47 0.17
N PHE A 226 10.55 -4.87 -0.15
CA PHE A 226 9.62 -4.33 0.83
C PHE A 226 8.49 -5.33 1.03
N THR A 227 8.32 -5.81 2.26
CA THR A 227 7.37 -6.87 2.58
C THR A 227 6.45 -6.47 3.73
N ILE A 228 5.46 -7.31 4.02
CA ILE A 228 4.58 -7.17 5.20
C ILE A 228 5.39 -7.05 6.50
N ARG A 229 6.59 -7.64 6.58
CA ARG A 229 7.44 -7.56 7.79
C ARG A 229 7.98 -6.15 8.03
N ASP A 230 8.05 -5.34 6.98
CA ASP A 230 8.64 -4.01 7.00
C ASP A 230 7.60 -2.91 7.27
N ILE A 231 6.30 -3.19 7.14
CA ILE A 231 5.21 -2.18 7.27
C ILE A 231 5.24 -1.45 8.61
N GLY A 232 5.81 -2.07 9.66
CA GLY A 232 5.95 -1.47 10.98
C GLY A 232 6.64 -0.11 10.96
N MET A 233 7.54 0.14 9.99
CA MET A 233 8.20 1.45 9.85
C MET A 233 7.26 2.56 9.37
N PHE A 234 6.14 2.19 8.74
CA PHE A 234 5.15 3.13 8.21
C PHE A 234 3.93 3.32 9.11
N LYS A 235 3.71 2.44 10.10
CA LYS A 235 2.60 2.55 11.08
C LYS A 235 2.65 3.83 11.92
N GLY A 236 3.84 4.38 12.11
CA GLY A 236 4.03 5.69 12.74
C GLY A 236 3.59 5.78 14.20
N ILE A 237 3.32 7.00 14.63
CA ILE A 237 2.93 7.36 15.99
C ILE A 237 1.40 7.34 16.07
N SER A 238 0.85 6.49 16.94
CA SER A 238 -0.57 6.50 17.29
C SER A 238 -0.87 7.63 18.29
N SER A 239 -1.98 8.34 18.09
CA SER A 239 -2.44 9.39 18.99
C SER A 239 -2.93 8.83 20.34
N ARG A 240 -3.31 7.55 20.41
CA ARG A 240 -3.86 6.88 21.60
C ARG A 240 -2.84 6.11 22.43
N SER A 241 -1.54 6.25 22.16
CA SER A 241 -0.55 5.55 22.98
C SER A 241 -0.69 6.03 24.43
N HIS A 242 -1.17 5.17 25.33
CA HIS A 242 -1.42 5.48 26.75
C HIS A 242 -0.13 5.74 27.55
N ARG A 243 1.01 5.81 26.85
CA ARG A 243 2.31 6.16 27.41
C ARG A 243 2.51 7.66 27.21
N SER A 244 2.98 8.34 28.25
CA SER A 244 3.39 9.73 28.14
C SER A 244 4.39 9.86 26.97
N PHE A 245 3.99 10.57 25.91
CA PHE A 245 4.87 10.82 24.77
C PHE A 245 6.16 11.46 25.25
N SER A 246 7.30 10.96 24.76
CA SER A 246 8.59 11.57 25.05
C SER A 246 8.61 13.03 24.57
N PRO A 247 9.41 13.92 25.20
CA PRO A 247 9.48 15.32 24.78
C PRO A 247 9.80 15.51 23.29
N ASN A 248 10.69 14.68 22.72
CA ASN A 248 11.02 14.68 21.30
C ASN A 248 9.78 14.40 20.42
N LEU A 249 8.99 13.41 20.81
CA LEU A 249 7.80 13.03 20.08
C LEU A 249 6.70 14.10 20.15
N ARG A 250 6.54 14.73 21.32
CA ARG A 250 5.62 15.87 21.48
C ARG A 250 6.00 17.05 20.59
N TYR A 251 7.29 17.36 20.49
CA TYR A 251 7.77 18.43 19.60
C TYR A 251 7.42 18.15 18.14
N HIS A 252 7.61 16.92 17.69
CA HIS A 252 7.26 16.51 16.33
C HIS A 252 5.75 16.63 16.05
N LEU A 253 4.91 16.11 16.96
CA LEU A 253 3.45 16.24 16.84
C LEU A 253 3.00 17.70 16.81
N ALA A 254 3.61 18.56 17.64
CA ALA A 254 3.31 19.99 17.67
C ALA A 254 3.72 20.68 16.36
N ALA A 255 4.91 20.37 15.83
CA ALA A 255 5.36 20.91 14.55
C ALA A 255 4.39 20.53 13.43
N GLN A 256 3.98 19.26 13.37
CA GLN A 256 3.05 18.73 12.37
C GLN A 256 1.67 19.39 12.42
N ALA A 257 1.15 19.63 13.63
CA ALA A 257 -0.12 20.33 13.82
C ALA A 257 -0.02 21.83 13.47
N ALA A 258 1.14 22.45 13.65
CA ALA A 258 1.36 23.86 13.39
C ALA A 258 1.64 24.18 11.91
N MET A 259 2.23 23.26 11.14
CA MET A 259 2.60 23.51 9.74
C MET A 259 1.43 24.00 8.85
N PRO A 260 0.21 23.42 8.91
CA PRO A 260 -0.92 23.95 8.17
C PRO A 260 -1.27 25.39 8.54
N LEU A 261 -1.18 25.77 9.82
CA LEU A 261 -1.43 27.14 10.27
C LEU A 261 -0.38 28.10 9.74
N LEU A 262 0.91 27.73 9.82
CA LEU A 262 2.00 28.53 9.27
C LEU A 262 1.83 28.74 7.77
N SER A 263 1.48 27.68 7.04
CA SER A 263 1.23 27.77 5.60
C SER A 263 0.08 28.72 5.26
N ALA A 264 -1.01 28.71 6.02
CA ALA A 264 -2.13 29.63 5.81
C ALA A 264 -1.76 31.11 6.04
N TRP A 265 -0.70 31.38 6.79
CA TRP A 265 -0.24 32.73 7.11
C TRP A 265 0.90 33.20 6.19
N SER A 266 1.71 32.29 5.66
CA SER A 266 2.95 32.61 4.93
C SER A 266 2.90 32.32 3.43
N VAL A 267 1.97 31.49 2.94
CA VAL A 267 1.96 31.05 1.54
C VAL A 267 1.40 32.16 0.65
N SER A 268 2.28 32.72 -0.18
CA SER A 268 1.92 33.71 -1.20
C SER A 268 2.00 33.15 -2.62
N SER A 269 2.65 31.99 -2.80
CA SER A 269 2.92 31.35 -4.09
C SER A 269 2.78 29.83 -4.05
N THR A 270 2.69 29.19 -5.22
CA THR A 270 2.68 27.72 -5.36
C THR A 270 3.97 27.07 -4.87
N HIS A 271 5.10 27.75 -5.01
CA HIS A 271 6.39 27.32 -4.49
C HIS A 271 6.39 27.27 -2.95
N ASP A 272 5.78 28.26 -2.29
CA ASP A 272 5.65 28.28 -0.82
C ASP A 272 4.78 27.11 -0.33
N ALA A 273 3.71 26.77 -1.06
CA ALA A 273 2.84 25.64 -0.72
C ALA A 273 3.58 24.29 -0.84
N ARG A 274 4.37 24.10 -1.90
CA ARG A 274 5.18 22.88 -2.10
C ARG A 274 6.22 22.74 -0.98
N ASN A 275 6.92 23.81 -0.62
CA ASN A 275 7.89 23.79 0.47
C ASN A 275 7.25 23.61 1.85
N ALA A 276 6.04 24.12 2.07
CA ALA A 276 5.28 23.83 3.29
C ALA A 276 4.94 22.34 3.38
N GLY A 277 4.53 21.72 2.27
CA GLY A 277 4.32 20.27 2.18
C GLY A 277 5.59 19.47 2.49
N ARG A 278 6.73 19.85 1.88
CA ARG A 278 8.04 19.25 2.18
C ARG A 278 8.37 19.37 3.66
N SER A 279 8.23 20.55 4.24
CA SER A 279 8.50 20.84 5.67
C SER A 279 7.62 20.00 6.60
N ARG A 280 6.36 19.76 6.21
CA ARG A 280 5.44 18.91 6.95
C ARG A 280 5.80 17.43 6.79
N PHE A 281 6.10 16.95 5.59
CA PHE A 281 6.30 15.54 5.30
C PHE A 281 7.78 15.21 5.03
N GLN A 282 8.62 15.42 6.04
CA GLN A 282 10.05 15.09 5.98
C GLN A 282 10.27 13.56 5.95
N LEU A 283 11.12 13.07 5.04
CA LEU A 283 11.38 11.64 4.81
C LEU A 283 12.10 10.94 5.98
N ASP A 284 12.85 11.69 6.79
CA ASP A 284 13.56 11.19 7.97
C ASP A 284 12.79 11.41 9.27
N ALA A 285 11.63 12.06 9.22
CA ALA A 285 10.82 12.33 10.37
C ALA A 285 9.84 11.17 10.69
N PRO A 286 9.46 11.00 11.97
CA PRO A 286 8.46 10.00 12.34
C PRO A 286 7.12 10.22 11.63
N ILE A 287 6.51 9.14 11.14
CA ILE A 287 5.18 9.20 10.53
C ILE A 287 4.12 9.36 11.62
N ILE A 288 3.09 10.17 11.37
CA ILE A 288 1.92 10.29 12.23
C ILE A 288 0.82 9.40 11.67
N ALA A 289 0.29 8.52 12.51
CA ALA A 289 -0.77 7.61 12.09
C ALA A 289 -2.12 8.35 11.94
N GLY A 290 -3.03 7.80 11.14
CA GLY A 290 -4.32 8.42 10.89
C GLY A 290 -4.31 9.27 9.62
N ARG A 291 -5.07 10.37 9.63
CA ARG A 291 -5.26 11.25 8.49
C ARG A 291 -3.95 11.80 7.92
N SER A 292 -3.00 12.15 8.78
CA SER A 292 -1.70 12.72 8.36
C SER A 292 -0.89 11.77 7.50
N PHE A 293 -1.06 10.46 7.64
CA PHE A 293 -0.41 9.47 6.78
C PHE A 293 -0.97 9.54 5.35
N PHE A 294 -2.30 9.63 5.20
CA PHE A 294 -2.93 9.75 3.88
C PHE A 294 -2.50 11.04 3.19
N GLU A 295 -2.47 12.15 3.91
CA GLU A 295 -1.99 13.43 3.38
C GLU A 295 -0.51 13.37 2.95
N MET A 296 0.33 12.67 3.73
CA MET A 296 1.73 12.42 3.35
C MET A 296 1.83 11.60 2.06
N VAL A 297 1.03 10.54 1.92
CA VAL A 297 1.03 9.68 0.72
C VAL A 297 0.61 10.48 -0.51
N THR A 298 -0.50 11.21 -0.44
CA THR A 298 -0.95 12.09 -1.53
C THR A 298 0.13 13.10 -1.90
N PHE A 299 0.72 13.78 -0.92
CA PHE A 299 1.80 14.74 -1.16
C PHE A 299 3.02 14.09 -1.85
N MET A 300 3.45 12.91 -1.42
CA MET A 300 4.62 12.24 -1.99
C MET A 300 4.37 11.73 -3.42
N LEU A 301 3.15 11.29 -3.74
CA LEU A 301 2.76 10.93 -5.11
C LEU A 301 2.84 12.15 -6.05
N ASP A 302 2.27 13.28 -5.61
CA ASP A 302 2.31 14.52 -6.36
C ASP A 302 3.74 15.05 -6.53
N GLU A 303 4.54 15.00 -5.46
CA GLU A 303 5.94 15.45 -5.48
C GLU A 303 6.78 14.61 -6.44
N LEU A 304 6.62 13.28 -6.43
CA LEU A 304 7.28 12.40 -7.39
C LEU A 304 6.90 12.76 -8.83
N LYS A 305 5.60 12.92 -9.11
CA LYS A 305 5.11 13.29 -10.44
C LYS A 305 5.70 14.61 -10.93
N ILE A 306 5.75 15.62 -10.07
CA ILE A 306 6.35 16.93 -10.40
C ILE A 306 7.85 16.79 -10.69
N LEU A 307 8.60 16.10 -9.83
CA LEU A 307 10.06 15.91 -10.02
C LEU A 307 10.37 15.17 -11.32
N GLU A 308 9.60 14.13 -11.65
CA GLU A 308 9.78 13.38 -12.90
C GLU A 308 9.49 14.27 -14.12
N GLN A 309 8.43 15.09 -14.06
CA GLN A 309 8.11 16.02 -15.14
C GLN A 309 9.19 17.09 -15.31
N GLU A 310 9.68 17.68 -14.23
CA GLU A 310 10.77 18.65 -14.26
C GLU A 310 12.04 18.06 -14.88
N VAL A 311 12.37 16.80 -14.57
CA VAL A 311 13.49 16.08 -15.18
C VAL A 311 13.29 15.92 -16.68
N ILE A 312 12.09 15.57 -17.13
CA ILE A 312 11.77 15.45 -18.57
C ILE A 312 11.94 16.80 -19.28
N ASP A 313 11.37 17.86 -18.72
CA ASP A 313 11.36 19.21 -19.31
C ASP A 313 12.77 19.80 -19.43
N ARG A 314 13.68 19.40 -18.52
CA ARG A 314 15.08 19.83 -18.51
C ARG A 314 15.98 19.04 -19.47
N GLY A 315 15.41 18.17 -20.31
CA GLY A 315 16.13 17.48 -21.38
C GLY A 315 16.66 16.09 -21.03
N PHE A 316 16.33 15.53 -19.87
CA PHE A 316 16.77 14.19 -19.46
C PHE A 316 15.90 13.06 -20.02
N LYS A 317 14.85 13.38 -20.80
CA LYS A 317 13.87 12.42 -21.35
C LYS A 317 14.48 11.22 -22.08
N ASN A 318 15.61 11.43 -22.77
CA ASN A 318 16.30 10.39 -23.55
C ASN A 318 16.98 9.33 -22.66
N PHE A 319 17.03 9.56 -21.34
CA PHE A 319 17.64 8.67 -20.37
C PHE A 319 16.62 8.12 -19.35
N GLY A 320 15.32 8.25 -19.63
CA GLY A 320 14.23 7.83 -18.74
C GLY A 320 14.00 6.32 -18.66
N PRO A 321 13.02 5.89 -17.82
CA PRO A 321 12.76 4.48 -17.52
C PRO A 321 12.10 3.71 -18.67
N SER A 322 11.57 4.41 -19.70
CA SER A 322 11.03 3.80 -20.94
C SER A 322 12.07 2.93 -21.65
N GLN A 323 13.35 3.22 -21.45
CA GLN A 323 14.44 2.36 -21.85
C GLN A 323 14.84 1.49 -20.66
N SER A 324 14.48 0.20 -20.71
CA SER A 324 14.68 -0.77 -19.61
C SER A 324 16.10 -0.78 -19.03
N ARG A 325 17.12 -0.48 -19.84
CA ARG A 325 18.53 -0.38 -19.41
C ARG A 325 18.81 0.76 -18.42
N TYR A 326 17.96 1.80 -18.36
CA TYR A 326 18.11 2.94 -17.46
C TYR A 326 17.21 2.86 -16.22
N ARG A 327 16.30 1.89 -16.13
CA ARG A 327 15.31 1.80 -15.04
C ARG A 327 15.92 2.01 -13.65
N TYR A 328 16.91 1.21 -13.25
CA TYR A 328 17.49 1.29 -11.91
C TYR A 328 18.29 2.56 -11.65
N VAL A 329 19.00 3.10 -12.66
CA VAL A 329 19.76 4.36 -12.48
C VAL A 329 18.83 5.56 -12.44
N TYR A 330 17.71 5.52 -13.16
CA TYR A 330 16.66 6.53 -13.12
C TYR A 330 15.94 6.53 -11.76
N GLU A 331 15.48 5.36 -11.29
CA GLU A 331 14.88 5.22 -9.94
C GLU A 331 15.84 5.73 -8.86
N LEU A 332 17.12 5.37 -8.94
CA LEU A 332 18.16 5.82 -8.01
C LEU A 332 18.35 7.34 -8.04
N PHE A 333 18.35 7.94 -9.23
CA PHE A 333 18.46 9.37 -9.44
C PHE A 333 17.27 10.13 -8.85
N ILE A 334 16.04 9.72 -9.18
CA ILE A 334 14.82 10.35 -8.66
C ILE A 334 14.73 10.20 -7.14
N ALA A 335 15.09 9.03 -6.59
CA ALA A 335 15.12 8.84 -5.14
C ALA A 335 16.10 9.80 -4.43
N ALA A 336 17.29 10.00 -5.01
CA ALA A 336 18.28 10.92 -4.46
C ALA A 336 17.83 12.38 -4.58
N LEU A 337 17.18 12.74 -5.70
CA LEU A 337 16.63 14.08 -5.92
C LEU A 337 15.49 14.37 -4.95
N LEU A 338 14.56 13.42 -4.77
CA LEU A 338 13.47 13.51 -3.79
C LEU A 338 14.02 13.69 -2.37
N CYS A 339 15.07 12.94 -1.99
CA CYS A 339 15.72 13.10 -0.69
C CYS A 339 16.33 14.50 -0.50
N TYR A 340 16.93 15.05 -1.55
CA TYR A 340 17.50 16.39 -1.53
C TYR A 340 16.41 17.46 -1.40
N THR A 341 15.43 17.45 -2.31
CA THR A 341 14.42 18.51 -2.38
C THR A 341 13.48 18.48 -1.20
N ASN A 342 13.15 17.30 -0.67
CA ASN A 342 12.38 17.18 0.56
C ASN A 342 13.07 17.88 1.74
N LYS A 343 14.40 17.83 1.81
CA LYS A 343 15.17 18.39 2.93
C LYS A 343 15.56 19.86 2.74
N PHE A 344 15.94 20.26 1.52
CA PHE A 344 16.52 21.58 1.22
C PHE A 344 15.65 22.45 0.31
N GLY A 345 14.47 21.96 -0.10
CA GLY A 345 13.66 22.65 -1.09
C GLY A 345 14.35 22.71 -2.45
N ASP A 346 14.25 23.86 -3.12
CA ASP A 346 14.84 24.05 -4.45
C ASP A 346 16.19 24.81 -4.41
N GLU A 347 16.83 24.91 -3.24
CA GLU A 347 18.16 25.52 -3.07
C GLU A 347 19.19 24.80 -3.96
N ASP A 348 19.89 25.52 -4.84
CA ASP A 348 20.89 24.99 -5.78
C ASP A 348 20.42 23.75 -6.59
N VAL A 349 19.11 23.58 -6.77
CA VAL A 349 18.53 22.32 -7.29
C VAL A 349 19.03 21.96 -8.69
N ASP A 350 19.34 22.96 -9.52
CA ASP A 350 19.81 22.73 -10.89
C ASP A 350 21.21 22.12 -10.92
N GLU A 351 22.15 22.64 -10.11
CA GLU A 351 23.49 22.06 -9.97
C GLU A 351 23.42 20.68 -9.34
N VAL A 352 22.62 20.55 -8.28
CA VAL A 352 22.48 19.30 -7.53
C VAL A 352 21.86 18.21 -8.39
N ARG A 353 20.82 18.52 -9.17
CA ARG A 353 20.21 17.58 -10.12
C ARG A 353 21.25 17.05 -11.11
N ASN A 354 22.05 17.93 -11.69
CA ASN A 354 23.11 17.54 -12.63
C ASN A 354 24.13 16.60 -11.99
N ARG A 355 24.55 16.91 -10.75
CA ARG A 355 25.48 16.07 -9.98
C ARG A 355 24.89 14.72 -9.60
N LEU A 356 23.65 14.69 -9.12
CA LEU A 356 22.95 13.46 -8.75
C LEU A 356 22.70 12.58 -9.98
N PHE A 357 22.38 13.18 -11.13
CA PHE A 357 22.25 12.47 -12.39
C PHE A 357 23.58 11.81 -12.78
N ALA A 358 24.68 12.58 -12.82
CA ALA A 358 26.01 12.06 -13.12
C ALA A 358 26.41 10.94 -12.15
N TRP A 359 26.12 11.12 -10.85
CA TRP A 359 26.39 10.12 -9.82
C TRP A 359 25.59 8.83 -10.02
N ALA A 360 24.29 8.90 -10.32
CA ALA A 360 23.45 7.71 -10.48
C ALA A 360 23.79 6.97 -11.79
N TYR A 361 23.93 7.71 -12.90
CA TYR A 361 24.17 7.16 -14.24
C TYR A 361 25.61 6.70 -14.46
N ALA A 362 26.55 7.06 -13.58
CA ALA A 362 27.89 6.48 -13.56
C ALA A 362 27.84 4.93 -13.55
N LEU A 363 26.88 4.31 -12.85
CA LEU A 363 26.70 2.85 -12.88
C LEU A 363 26.47 2.31 -14.29
N ARG A 364 25.69 3.03 -15.10
CA ARG A 364 25.37 2.61 -16.45
C ARG A 364 26.56 2.78 -17.40
N VAL A 365 27.36 3.82 -17.17
CA VAL A 365 28.61 4.09 -17.90
C VAL A 365 29.69 3.06 -17.56
N GLU A 366 29.81 2.68 -16.29
CA GLU A 366 30.87 1.79 -15.78
C GLU A 366 30.56 0.30 -16.01
N LEU A 367 29.28 -0.08 -16.09
CA LEU A 367 28.83 -1.47 -16.16
C LEU A 367 28.10 -1.78 -17.46
N LEU A 368 28.42 -2.94 -18.06
CA LEU A 368 27.66 -3.50 -19.19
C LEU A 368 26.20 -3.77 -18.82
N ARG A 369 25.95 -4.26 -17.61
CA ARG A 369 24.60 -4.57 -17.10
C ARG A 369 24.44 -4.00 -15.70
N VAL A 370 23.41 -3.18 -15.52
CA VAL A 370 23.01 -2.67 -14.20
C VAL A 370 21.90 -3.56 -13.67
N GLN A 371 22.14 -4.19 -12.53
CA GLN A 371 21.13 -4.91 -11.76
C GLN A 371 20.72 -4.08 -10.54
N PHE A 372 19.59 -4.43 -9.91
CA PHE A 372 19.17 -3.77 -8.68
C PHE A 372 20.27 -3.78 -7.61
N VAL A 373 20.96 -4.91 -7.44
CA VAL A 373 22.07 -5.04 -6.46
C VAL A 373 23.20 -4.03 -6.72
N SER A 374 23.46 -3.67 -7.97
CA SER A 374 24.45 -2.62 -8.31
C SER A 374 23.98 -1.24 -7.83
N ALA A 375 22.70 -0.92 -8.06
CA ALA A 375 22.09 0.32 -7.59
C ALA A 375 22.02 0.38 -6.05
N ASP A 376 21.56 -0.69 -5.39
CA ASP A 376 21.48 -0.81 -3.92
C ASP A 376 22.84 -0.62 -3.26
N ASN A 377 23.88 -1.30 -3.77
CA ASN A 377 25.24 -1.17 -3.21
C ASN A 377 25.80 0.25 -3.34
N ARG A 378 25.48 0.96 -4.43
CA ARG A 378 25.89 2.35 -4.61
C ARG A 378 25.09 3.28 -3.70
N ALA A 379 23.78 3.08 -3.64
CA ALA A 379 22.86 3.87 -2.82
C ALA A 379 23.22 3.80 -1.34
N ARG A 380 23.49 2.61 -0.80
CA ARG A 380 23.88 2.43 0.62
C ARG A 380 25.34 2.74 0.92
N GLY A 381 26.14 3.06 -0.09
CA GLY A 381 27.57 3.36 0.08
C GLY A 381 28.39 2.17 0.60
N LYS A 382 28.14 0.94 0.10
CA LYS A 382 28.69 -0.34 0.64
C LYS A 382 30.18 -0.29 1.02
N ASN A 383 31.00 0.39 0.21
CA ASN A 383 32.45 0.46 0.40
C ASN A 383 32.92 1.83 0.93
N ASP A 384 32.09 2.87 0.81
CA ASP A 384 32.41 4.23 1.20
C ASP A 384 31.10 5.02 1.36
N ALA A 385 30.74 5.29 2.61
CA ALA A 385 29.55 6.05 2.97
C ALA A 385 29.57 7.47 2.39
N ASN A 386 30.75 8.07 2.18
CA ASN A 386 30.89 9.41 1.61
C ASN A 386 30.55 9.48 0.12
N LYS A 387 30.34 8.33 -0.53
CA LYS A 387 29.89 8.24 -1.92
C LYS A 387 28.39 8.03 -2.07
N SER A 388 27.64 8.01 -0.96
CA SER A 388 26.19 7.89 -0.96
C SER A 388 25.54 9.26 -0.68
N PRO A 389 24.72 9.80 -1.59
CA PRO A 389 23.91 10.98 -1.29
C PRO A 389 22.97 10.71 -0.12
N PHE A 390 22.36 9.54 -0.02
CA PHE A 390 21.41 9.22 1.05
C PHE A 390 22.05 9.28 2.44
N VAL A 391 23.29 8.78 2.59
CA VAL A 391 24.02 8.85 3.86
C VAL A 391 24.51 10.27 4.15
N LEU A 392 25.02 10.97 3.13
CA LEU A 392 25.48 12.36 3.26
C LEU A 392 24.35 13.32 3.66
N LEU A 393 23.19 13.21 3.01
CA LEU A 393 22.06 14.10 3.21
C LEU A 393 21.44 13.94 4.60
N ARG A 394 21.45 12.73 5.17
CA ARG A 394 20.81 12.42 6.45
C ARG A 394 21.20 13.39 7.58
N ASN A 395 22.49 13.68 7.73
CA ASN A 395 23.00 14.57 8.80
C ASN A 395 23.44 15.95 8.28
N ALA A 396 23.21 16.26 7.00
CA ALA A 396 23.61 17.53 6.43
C ALA A 396 22.68 18.66 6.86
N MET A 397 23.27 19.83 7.14
CA MET A 397 22.57 21.09 7.39
C MET A 397 22.48 21.96 6.14
N THR A 398 23.25 21.66 5.10
CA THR A 398 23.30 22.42 3.84
C THR A 398 23.35 21.49 2.64
N GLY A 399 22.70 21.88 1.55
CA GLY A 399 22.66 21.09 0.30
C GLY A 399 24.02 20.92 -0.38
N SER A 400 24.96 21.83 -0.12
CA SER A 400 26.32 21.82 -0.65
C SER A 400 27.13 20.53 -0.36
N VAL A 401 26.70 19.70 0.60
CA VAL A 401 27.31 18.40 0.90
C VAL A 401 27.38 17.48 -0.34
N VAL A 402 26.40 17.60 -1.25
CA VAL A 402 26.31 16.81 -2.49
C VAL A 402 27.48 17.09 -3.42
N ARG A 403 28.12 18.27 -3.33
CA ARG A 403 29.31 18.61 -4.13
C ARG A 403 30.51 17.70 -3.85
N LYS A 404 30.51 16.98 -2.72
CA LYS A 404 31.53 15.97 -2.38
C LYS A 404 31.40 14.67 -3.17
N LEU A 405 30.26 14.42 -3.83
CA LEU A 405 30.03 13.19 -4.56
C LEU A 405 30.99 13.05 -5.76
N PRO A 406 31.52 11.84 -6.00
CA PRO A 406 32.29 11.57 -7.20
C PRO A 406 31.36 11.57 -8.42
N ILE A 407 31.59 12.53 -9.32
CA ILE A 407 30.87 12.68 -10.60
C ILE A 407 31.67 12.15 -11.79
N THR A 408 32.93 11.77 -11.59
CA THR A 408 33.77 11.14 -12.62
C THR A 408 33.48 9.65 -12.69
N SER A 409 33.27 9.15 -13.91
CA SER A 409 33.08 7.73 -14.20
C SER A 409 34.09 7.29 -15.25
N LYS A 410 34.48 6.01 -15.21
CA LYS A 410 35.32 5.39 -16.23
C LYS A 410 34.43 4.51 -17.12
N PRO A 411 34.24 4.86 -18.41
CA PRO A 411 33.44 4.04 -19.31
C PRO A 411 33.95 2.61 -19.39
N TYR A 412 33.03 1.65 -19.46
CA TYR A 412 33.37 0.23 -19.63
C TYR A 412 34.23 -0.02 -20.89
N SER A 413 33.95 0.71 -21.97
CA SER A 413 34.76 0.76 -23.19
C SER A 413 34.51 2.08 -23.93
N ASP A 414 35.39 2.45 -24.88
CA ASP A 414 35.29 3.70 -25.64
C ASP A 414 33.98 3.83 -26.46
N ASN A 415 33.34 2.69 -26.75
CA ASN A 415 32.09 2.65 -27.51
C ASN A 415 30.82 2.49 -26.65
N HIS A 416 30.96 2.23 -25.36
CA HIS A 416 29.83 2.00 -24.47
C HIS A 416 29.18 3.33 -24.04
N GLU A 417 27.87 3.46 -24.25
CA GLU A 417 27.07 4.59 -23.75
C GLU A 417 27.62 5.99 -24.17
N LYS A 418 28.15 6.12 -25.39
CA LYS A 418 28.78 7.38 -25.88
C LYS A 418 27.92 8.62 -25.71
N GLU A 419 26.63 8.53 -26.05
CA GLU A 419 25.69 9.65 -25.92
C GLU A 419 25.49 10.06 -24.47
N LEU A 420 25.32 9.09 -23.57
CA LEU A 420 25.20 9.34 -22.14
C LEU A 420 26.47 9.95 -21.56
N VAL A 421 27.65 9.46 -21.97
CA VAL A 421 28.95 10.01 -21.54
C VAL A 421 29.10 11.46 -22.01
N ALA A 422 28.76 11.76 -23.27
CA ALA A 422 28.79 13.11 -23.80
C ALA A 422 27.82 14.04 -23.06
N PHE A 423 26.60 13.55 -22.78
CA PHE A 423 25.61 14.28 -22.02
C PHE A 423 26.08 14.59 -20.60
N ILE A 424 26.58 13.60 -19.85
CA ILE A 424 27.12 13.80 -18.50
C ILE A 424 28.26 14.81 -18.50
N LYS A 425 29.16 14.77 -19.49
CA LYS A 425 30.26 15.75 -19.61
C LYS A 425 29.76 17.17 -19.85
N GLY A 426 28.64 17.35 -20.55
CA GLY A 426 28.03 18.66 -20.76
C GLY A 426 27.32 19.23 -19.52
N LEU A 427 27.08 18.42 -18.49
CA LEU A 427 26.50 18.84 -17.22
C LEU A 427 27.53 19.27 -16.17
N GLN A 428 28.82 18.96 -16.42
CA GLN A 428 29.97 19.29 -15.56
C GLN A 428 30.63 20.58 -16.03
#